data_AF-A0A497JGY9-F1
#
_entry.id   AF-A0A497JGY9-F1
#
_cell.length_a   1.000
_cell.length_b   1.000
_cell.length_c   1.000
_cell.angle_alpha   90.00
_cell.angle_beta   90.00
_cell.angle_gamma   90.00
#
_symmetry.space_group_name_H-M   'P 1'
#
loop_
_entity.id
_entity.type
_entity.pdbx_description
1 polymer ?
#
loop_
_entity_poly.entity_id
_entity_poly.type
_entity_poly.pdbx_seq_one_letter_code
_entity_poly.pdbx_strand_id
1 'polypeptide(L)'
;AAKEISVADGFVMLGVAVLVVLTGLSGIFQGIVSSAGIISSAKNKDAFVPCVVFGGQVETPAIFGFICALIVLVVGLNVLG
;
A
#
# COMPACT_ATOMS: atom_id res chain seq x y z
N ALA A 1 24.24 -14.91 15.61
CA ALA A 1 24.71 -13.77 16.43
C ALA A 1 23.59 -12.74 16.43
N ALA A 2 23.28 -12.11 17.57
CA ALA A 2 22.28 -11.04 17.57
C ALA A 2 22.79 -9.89 16.72
N LYS A 3 22.01 -9.44 15.74
CA LYS A 3 22.32 -8.26 14.94
C LYS A 3 22.17 -7.05 15.85
N GLU A 4 23.27 -6.34 16.12
CA GLU A 4 23.19 -5.07 16.85
C GLU A 4 22.46 -4.06 15.97
N ILE A 5 21.32 -3.57 16.44
CA ILE A 5 20.53 -2.54 15.76
C ILE A 5 21.13 -1.19 16.15
N SER A 6 21.64 -0.46 15.16
CA SER A 6 22.12 0.90 15.36
C SER A 6 20.95 1.87 15.51
N VAL A 7 21.18 3.02 16.15
CA VAL A 7 20.21 4.13 16.17
C VAL A 7 19.87 4.57 14.74
N ALA A 8 20.83 4.50 13.82
CA ALA A 8 20.60 4.80 12.40
C ALA A 8 19.55 3.85 11.78
N ASP A 9 19.62 2.56 12.09
CA ASP A 9 18.66 1.56 11.61
C ASP A 9 17.27 1.85 12.18
N GLY A 10 17.19 2.30 13.43
CA GLY A 10 15.93 2.74 14.06
C GLY A 10 15.26 3.89 13.30
N PHE A 11 16.03 4.88 12.84
CA PHE A 11 15.50 5.96 12.01
C PHE A 11 15.04 5.47 10.62
N VAL A 12 15.76 4.53 10.02
CA VAL A 12 15.36 3.91 8.74
C VAL A 12 14.03 3.17 8.92
N MET A 13 13.90 2.37 9.98
CA MET A 13 12.66 1.64 10.29
C MET A 13 11.48 2.59 10.52
N LEU A 14 11.69 3.71 11.21
CA LEU A 14 10.67 4.73 11.41
C LEU A 14 10.27 5.40 10.08
N GLY A 15 11.23 5.72 9.21
CA GLY A 15 10.95 6.25 7.88
C GLY A 15 10.13 5.30 7.02
N VAL A 16 10.44 4.01 7.05
CA VAL A 16 9.68 2.97 6.37
C VAL A 16 8.24 2.87 6.91
N ALA A 17 8.06 2.93 8.24
CA ALA A 17 6.73 2.89 8.84
C ALA A 17 5.86 4.07 8.38
N VAL A 18 6.42 5.29 8.37
CA VAL A 18 5.73 6.49 7.88
C VAL A 18 5.35 6.33 6.40
N LEU A 19 6.27 5.85 5.57
CA LEU A 19 6.02 5.61 4.14
C LEU A 19 4.84 4.65 3.94
N VAL A 20 4.84 3.49 4.61
CA VAL A 20 3.77 2.49 4.48
C VAL A 20 2.43 3.05 4.93
N VAL A 21 2.39 3.73 6.08
CA VAL A 21 1.16 4.35 6.59
C VAL A 21 0.59 5.35 5.59
N LEU A 22 1.42 6.27 5.09
CA LEU A 22 0.97 7.29 4.14
C LEU A 22 0.44 6.68 2.84
N THR A 23 1.12 5.65 2.32
CA THR A 23 0.66 4.96 1.12
C THR A 23 -0.58 4.10 1.35
N GLY A 24 -0.74 3.53 2.55
CA GLY A 24 -1.89 2.70 2.95
C GLY A 24 -3.18 3.49 3.18
N LEU A 25 -3.10 4.83 3.28
CA LEU A 25 -4.30 5.68 3.25
C LEU A 25 -5.07 5.59 1.93
N SER A 26 -4.50 4.96 0.88
CA SER A 26 -5.19 4.64 -0.38
C SER A 26 -6.54 3.97 -0.18
N GLY A 27 -6.69 3.14 0.86
CA GLY A 27 -7.93 2.42 1.15
C GLY A 27 -9.14 3.33 1.36
N ILE A 28 -8.94 4.57 1.82
CA ILE A 28 -10.02 5.57 1.93
C ILE A 28 -10.57 5.91 0.55
N PHE A 29 -9.69 6.16 -0.41
CA PHE A 29 -10.08 6.46 -1.78
C PHE A 29 -10.70 5.23 -2.47
N GLN A 30 -10.22 4.03 -2.16
CA GLN A 30 -10.79 2.79 -2.72
C GLN A 30 -12.23 2.61 -2.25
N GLY A 31 -12.53 2.95 -0.99
CA GLY A 31 -13.91 2.99 -0.47
C GLY A 31 -14.80 3.89 -1.31
N ILE A 32 -14.37 5.13 -1.57
CA ILE A 32 -15.12 6.12 -2.36
C ILE A 32 -15.35 5.62 -3.79
N VAL A 33 -14.30 5.13 -4.47
CA VAL A 33 -14.39 4.63 -5.85
C VAL A 33 -15.29 3.39 -5.93
N SER A 34 -15.17 2.47 -4.98
CA SER A 34 -15.99 1.26 -4.93
C SER A 34 -17.47 1.59 -4.67
N SER A 35 -17.76 2.55 -3.78
CA SER A 35 -19.14 3.02 -3.54
C SER A 35 -19.77 3.64 -4.79
N ALA A 36 -19.03 4.47 -5.54
CA ALA A 36 -19.48 4.98 -6.82
C ALA A 36 -19.69 3.84 -7.84
N GLY A 37 -18.81 2.84 -7.82
CA GLY A 37 -18.91 1.66 -8.67
C GLY A 37 -20.16 0.82 -8.44
N ILE A 38 -20.59 0.67 -7.17
CA ILE A 38 -21.84 -0.02 -6.82
C ILE A 38 -23.05 0.70 -7.45
N ILE A 39 -23.12 2.02 -7.32
CA ILE A 39 -24.23 2.82 -7.87
C ILE A 39 -24.25 2.76 -9.40
N SER A 40 -23.08 2.86 -10.05
CA SER A 40 -22.94 2.73 -11.50
C SER A 40 -23.36 1.34 -11.99
N SER A 41 -22.93 0.29 -11.30
CA SER A 41 -23.26 -1.11 -11.64
C SER A 41 -24.74 -1.44 -11.47
N ALA A 42 -25.43 -0.76 -10.54
CA ALA A 42 -26.87 -0.89 -10.36
C ALA A 42 -27.66 -0.29 -11.55
N LYS A 43 -27.11 0.73 -12.22
CA LYS A 43 -27.76 1.40 -13.37
C LYS A 43 -27.36 0.80 -14.71
N ASN A 44 -26.11 0.34 -14.83
CA ASN A 44 -25.57 -0.23 -16.05
C ASN A 44 -24.69 -1.45 -15.70
N LYS A 45 -25.10 -2.64 -16.13
CA LYS A 45 -24.37 -3.89 -15.86
C LYS A 45 -22.97 -3.91 -16.48
N ASP A 46 -22.78 -3.19 -17.59
CA ASP A 46 -21.49 -3.11 -18.28
C ASP A 46 -20.48 -2.25 -17.50
N ALA A 47 -20.93 -1.45 -16.53
CA ALA A 47 -20.06 -0.64 -15.68
C ALA A 47 -19.33 -1.46 -14.60
N PHE A 48 -19.76 -2.69 -14.31
CA PHE A 48 -19.18 -3.51 -13.23
C PHE A 48 -17.69 -3.75 -13.42
N VAL A 49 -17.28 -4.27 -14.58
CA VAL A 49 -15.87 -4.62 -14.84
C VAL A 49 -14.96 -3.38 -14.80
N PRO A 50 -15.27 -2.26 -15.48
CA PRO A 50 -14.49 -1.02 -15.36
C PRO A 50 -14.39 -0.51 -13.92
N CYS A 51 -15.48 -0.56 -13.14
CA CYS A 51 -15.46 -0.12 -11.75
C CYS A 51 -14.55 -0.97 -10.86
N VAL A 52 -14.48 -2.29 -11.09
CA VAL A 52 -13.51 -3.17 -10.41
C VAL A 52 -12.08 -2.78 -10.77
N VAL A 53 -11.79 -2.50 -12.04
CA VAL A 53 -10.46 -2.05 -12.50
C VAL A 53 -10.08 -0.75 -11.82
N PHE A 54 -10.98 0.25 -11.79
CA PHE A 54 -10.71 1.51 -11.10
C PHE A 54 -10.51 1.33 -9.60
N GLY A 55 -11.28 0.44 -8.95
CA GLY A 55 -11.07 0.08 -7.55
C GLY A 55 -9.67 -0.47 -7.30
N GLY A 56 -9.18 -1.36 -8.17
CA GLY A 56 -7.83 -1.91 -8.08
C GLY A 56 -6.73 -0.87 -8.33
N GLN A 57 -6.95 0.09 -9.24
CA GLN A 57 -5.97 1.16 -9.50
C GLN A 57 -5.66 2.00 -8.28
N VAL A 58 -6.66 2.23 -7.42
CA VAL A 58 -6.48 3.02 -6.20
C VAL A 58 -5.51 2.37 -5.22
N GLU A 59 -5.34 1.05 -5.27
CA GLU A 59 -4.48 0.31 -4.34
C GLU A 59 -3.00 0.25 -4.77
N THR A 60 -2.71 0.64 -6.03
CA THR A 60 -1.35 0.71 -6.58
C THR A 60 -0.34 1.45 -5.69
N PRO A 61 -0.67 2.62 -5.08
CA PRO A 61 0.24 3.31 -4.18
C PRO A 61 0.59 2.52 -2.91
N ALA A 62 -0.38 1.83 -2.30
CA ALA A 62 -0.12 0.99 -1.12
C ALA A 62 0.79 -0.19 -1.45
N ILE A 63 0.57 -0.84 -2.59
CA ILE A 63 1.43 -1.94 -3.06
C ILE A 63 2.86 -1.42 -3.30
N PHE A 64 3.04 -0.28 -3.97
CA PHE A 64 4.36 0.28 -4.20
C PHE A 64 5.04 0.73 -2.90
N GLY A 65 4.31 1.35 -1.97
CA GLY A 65 4.83 1.71 -0.66
C GLY A 65 5.30 0.49 0.13
N PHE A 66 4.51 -0.58 0.11
CA PHE A 66 4.86 -1.84 0.75
C PHE A 66 6.06 -2.52 0.11
N ILE A 67 6.16 -2.55 -1.23
CA ILE A 67 7.33 -3.10 -1.93
C ILE A 67 8.60 -2.31 -1.59
N CYS A 68 8.54 -0.97 -1.58
CA CYS A 68 9.65 -0.13 -1.17
C CYS A 68 10.09 -0.44 0.28
N ALA A 69 9.13 -0.61 1.19
CA ALA A 69 9.41 -0.99 2.58
C ALA A 69 10.14 -2.33 2.67
N LEU A 70 9.70 -3.34 1.91
CA LEU A 70 10.35 -4.65 1.86
C LEU A 70 11.77 -4.55 1.31
N ILE A 71 11.99 -3.77 0.25
CA ILE A 71 13.34 -3.57 -0.31
C ILE A 71 14.26 -2.96 0.76
N VAL A 72 13.81 -1.92 1.46
CA VAL A 72 14.64 -1.25 2.48
C VAL A 72 14.91 -2.16 3.68
N LEU A 73 13.90 -2.84 4.22
CA LEU A 73 14.04 -3.64 5.44
C LEU A 73 14.66 -5.02 5.20
N VAL A 74 14.29 -5.70 4.11
CA VAL A 74 14.74 -7.07 3.83
C VAL A 74 16.01 -7.09 3.01
N VAL A 75 16.13 -6.25 1.98
CA VAL A 75 17.34 -6.23 1.14
C VAL A 75 18.38 -5.29 1.73
N GLY A 76 17.97 -4.09 2.16
CA GLY A 76 18.88 -3.08 2.73
C GLY A 76 19.37 -3.45 4.13
N LEU A 77 18.44 -3.55 5.08
CA LEU A 77 18.75 -3.85 6.48
C LEU A 77 18.78 -5.33 6.80
N ASN A 78 18.44 -6.23 5.87
CA ASN A 78 18.53 -7.67 6.07
C ASN A 78 17.92 -8.12 7.42
N VAL A 79 16.69 -7.68 7.67
CA VAL A 79 16.02 -7.87 8.96
C VAL A 79 15.54 -9.32 9.17
N LEU A 80 15.50 -10.13 8.11
CA LEU A 80 14.96 -11.49 8.13
C LEU A 80 16.03 -12.61 8.19
N GLY A 81 17.33 -12.29 8.17
CA GLY A 81 18.40 -13.31 8.27
C GLY A 81 19.71 -12.92 7.62
#